data_AF-A0A365N3U7-F1
#
_entry.id   AF-A0A365N3U7-F1
#
_cell.length_a   1.000
_cell.length_b   1.000
_cell.length_c   1.000
_cell.angle_alpha   90.00
_cell.angle_beta   90.00
_cell.angle_gamma   90.00
#
_symmetry.space_group_name_H-M   'P 1'
#
loop_
_entity.id
_entity.type
_entity.pdbx_description
1 polymer ?
#
loop_
_entity_poly.entity_id
_entity_poly.type
_entity_poly.pdbx_seq_one_letter_code
_entity_poly.pdbx_strand_id
1 'polypeptide(L)'
;MASCTRFRLVFNVPTSSLSQCKEAIFAAGAGRYPGPGNYTECCWTIIGTGQFRPGDAAKPHLGEVGKLEEVEEARVETICVGEDVARNAVKALKSAHPYEEPSYSVYRLEDF
;
A
#
# COMPACT_ATOMS: atom_id res chain seq x y z
N MET A 1 8.45 -19.29 -21.42
CA MET A 1 7.34 -18.49 -20.87
C MET A 1 7.83 -17.06 -20.79
N ALA A 2 7.08 -16.08 -21.30
CA ALA A 2 7.45 -14.68 -21.09
C ALA A 2 7.48 -14.42 -19.58
N SER A 3 8.60 -13.86 -19.07
CA SER A 3 8.65 -13.44 -17.68
C SER A 3 7.63 -12.32 -17.48
N CYS A 4 6.64 -12.54 -16.62
CA CYS A 4 5.71 -11.47 -16.25
C CYS A 4 6.47 -10.48 -15.36
N THR A 5 6.54 -9.22 -15.80
CA THR A 5 7.12 -8.13 -15.01
C THR A 5 6.47 -8.10 -13.63
N ARG A 6 7.31 -8.10 -12.59
CA ARG A 6 6.85 -8.07 -11.19
C ARG A 6 7.09 -6.71 -10.58
N PHE A 7 6.20 -6.32 -9.69
CA PHE A 7 6.31 -5.10 -8.90
C PHE A 7 6.11 -5.40 -7.42
N ARG A 8 6.67 -4.55 -6.56
CA ARG A 8 6.38 -4.50 -5.13
C ARG A 8 5.64 -3.21 -4.83
N LEU A 9 4.40 -3.31 -4.37
CA LEU A 9 3.67 -2.21 -3.75
C LEU A 9 4.03 -2.16 -2.27
N VAL A 10 4.49 -1.00 -1.81
CA VAL A 10 4.73 -0.69 -0.40
C VAL A 10 3.87 0.50 -0.04
N PHE A 11 3.14 0.45 1.07
CA PHE A 11 2.39 1.60 1.56
C PHE A 11 2.33 1.66 3.08
N ASN A 12 2.07 2.86 3.61
CA ASN A 12 1.89 3.13 5.03
C ASN A 12 0.44 3.55 5.29
N VAL A 13 -0.16 3.05 6.36
CA VAL A 13 -1.56 3.33 6.71
C VAL A 13 -1.77 3.28 8.23
N PRO A 14 -2.66 4.10 8.82
CA PRO A 14 -3.12 3.90 10.20
C PRO A 14 -3.59 2.47 10.46
N THR A 15 -3.26 1.94 11.63
CA THR A 15 -3.66 0.56 12.00
C THR A 15 -5.18 0.35 11.95
N SER A 16 -5.97 1.41 12.21
CA SER A 16 -7.44 1.40 12.11
C SER A 16 -7.98 1.17 10.69
N SER A 17 -7.23 1.55 9.65
CA SER A 17 -7.64 1.43 8.23
C SER A 17 -6.88 0.33 7.48
N LEU A 18 -6.04 -0.43 8.20
CA LEU A 18 -5.17 -1.46 7.64
C LEU A 18 -5.94 -2.56 6.90
N SER A 19 -6.97 -3.13 7.54
CA SER A 19 -7.75 -4.24 6.97
C SER A 19 -8.44 -3.81 5.68
N GLN A 20 -9.11 -2.66 5.70
CA GLN A 20 -9.80 -2.10 4.53
C GLN A 20 -8.86 -1.89 3.34
N CYS A 21 -7.66 -1.34 3.58
CA CYS A 21 -6.68 -1.13 2.51
C CYS A 21 -6.15 -2.46 1.94
N LYS A 22 -5.90 -3.46 2.79
CA LYS A 22 -5.47 -4.80 2.36
C LYS A 22 -6.53 -5.48 1.51
N GLU A 23 -7.78 -5.49 1.97
CA GLU A 23 -8.90 -6.06 1.22
C GLU A 23 -9.02 -5.42 -0.18
N ALA A 24 -8.92 -4.10 -0.26
CA ALA A 24 -9.02 -3.36 -1.52
C ALA A 24 -7.92 -3.75 -2.53
N ILE A 25 -6.65 -3.79 -2.10
CA ILE A 25 -5.54 -4.13 -3.02
C ILE A 25 -5.56 -5.61 -3.41
N PHE A 26 -6.01 -6.50 -2.52
CA PHE A 26 -6.11 -7.93 -2.82
C PHE A 26 -7.25 -8.24 -3.78
N ALA A 27 -8.39 -7.54 -3.64
CA ALA A 27 -9.47 -7.58 -4.62
C ALA A 27 -9.01 -7.09 -6.01
N ALA A 28 -8.06 -6.14 -6.05
CA ALA A 28 -7.42 -5.67 -7.28
C ALA A 28 -6.32 -6.60 -7.84
N GLY A 29 -6.04 -7.73 -7.17
CA GLY A 29 -5.12 -8.76 -7.63
C GLY A 29 -3.70 -8.69 -7.06
N ALA A 30 -3.39 -7.73 -6.18
CA ALA A 30 -2.13 -7.74 -5.44
C ALA A 30 -2.04 -8.95 -4.50
N GLY A 31 -0.81 -9.36 -4.16
CA GLY A 31 -0.56 -10.47 -3.24
C GLY A 31 -0.86 -11.85 -3.83
N ARG A 32 -1.04 -11.96 -5.14
CA ARG A 32 -1.23 -13.23 -5.83
C ARG A 32 0.10 -13.72 -6.40
N TYR A 33 0.56 -14.88 -5.95
CA TYR A 33 1.76 -15.50 -6.50
C TYR A 33 1.42 -16.41 -7.70
N PRO A 34 2.16 -16.29 -8.81
CA PRO A 34 1.98 -17.19 -9.94
C PRO A 34 2.61 -18.54 -9.58
N GLY A 35 1.84 -19.62 -9.67
CA GLY A 35 2.34 -20.97 -9.42
C GLY A 35 1.26 -21.95 -8.97
N PRO A 36 1.60 -23.24 -8.87
CA PRO A 36 0.64 -24.30 -8.55
C PRO A 36 0.03 -24.15 -7.15
N GLY A 37 0.70 -23.43 -6.24
CA GLY A 37 0.22 -23.19 -4.89
C GLY A 37 -0.93 -22.19 -4.77
N ASN A 38 -1.18 -21.38 -5.81
CA ASN A 38 -2.28 -20.39 -5.86
C ASN A 38 -2.40 -19.53 -4.58
N TYR A 39 -1.27 -19.09 -4.02
CA TYR A 39 -1.28 -18.24 -2.84
C TYR A 39 -1.86 -16.87 -3.17
N THR A 40 -2.83 -16.44 -2.38
CA THR A 40 -3.50 -15.14 -2.48
C THR A 40 -3.28 -14.33 -1.21
N GLU A 41 -3.52 -13.02 -1.28
CA GLU A 41 -3.50 -12.12 -0.11
C GLU A 41 -2.15 -12.08 0.61
N CYS A 42 -1.07 -12.41 -0.11
CA CYS A 42 0.27 -12.42 0.43
C CYS A 42 0.76 -10.99 0.65
N CYS A 43 1.11 -10.66 1.88
CA CYS A 43 1.78 -9.41 2.22
C CYS A 43 2.70 -9.59 3.42
N TRP A 44 3.68 -8.69 3.53
CA TRP A 44 4.39 -8.45 4.77
C TRP A 44 3.78 -7.24 5.47
N THR A 45 3.77 -7.22 6.80
CA THR A 45 3.29 -6.07 7.58
C THR A 45 4.19 -5.86 8.78
N ILE A 46 4.57 -4.60 9.00
CA ILE A 46 5.29 -4.16 10.19
C ILE A 46 4.62 -2.91 10.75
N ILE A 47 4.53 -2.82 12.08
CA ILE A 47 4.02 -1.66 12.78
C ILE A 47 5.20 -0.75 13.15
N GLY A 48 5.02 0.55 12.97
CA GLY A 48 6.00 1.56 13.34
C GLY A 48 5.37 2.93 13.53
N THR A 49 6.20 3.94 13.72
CA THR A 49 5.75 5.32 13.89
C THR A 49 5.83 6.07 12.56
N GLY A 50 4.68 6.54 12.08
CA GLY A 50 4.58 7.55 11.03
C GLY A 50 4.69 8.94 11.62
N GLN A 51 5.33 9.87 10.90
CA GLN A 51 5.48 11.25 11.33
C GLN A 51 5.15 12.19 10.17
N PHE A 52 4.32 13.20 10.44
CA PHE A 52 3.99 14.22 9.46
C PHE A 52 3.67 15.56 10.13
N ARG A 53 3.70 16.64 9.34
CA ARG A 53 3.27 17.97 9.77
C ARG A 53 2.32 18.52 8.70
N PRO A 54 1.01 18.61 8.96
CA PRO A 54 0.08 19.16 7.99
C PRO A 54 0.41 20.62 7.70
N GLY A 55 0.55 20.98 6.43
CA GLY A 55 0.71 22.38 6.01
C GLY A 55 -0.61 23.15 6.04
N ASP A 56 -0.56 24.46 5.82
CA ASP A 56 -1.72 25.36 5.99
C ASP A 56 -2.92 25.03 5.10
N ALA A 57 -2.68 24.42 3.94
CA ALA A 57 -3.73 23.99 3.00
C ALA A 57 -4.22 22.55 3.22
N ALA A 58 -3.63 21.81 4.16
CA ALA A 58 -3.96 20.42 4.39
C ALA A 58 -5.34 20.29 5.07
N LYS A 59 -6.08 19.24 4.68
CA LYS A 59 -7.28 18.78 5.37
C LYS A 59 -6.98 17.42 6.01
N PRO A 60 -6.17 17.40 7.08
CA PRO A 60 -5.70 16.15 7.63
C PRO A 60 -6.87 15.32 8.16
N HIS A 61 -6.85 14.02 7.87
CA HIS A 61 -7.73 13.06 8.54
C HIS A 61 -7.33 12.87 10.01
N LEU A 62 -6.03 13.07 10.33
CA LEU A 62 -5.45 12.98 11.67
C LEU A 62 -4.52 14.16 11.91
N GLY A 63 -4.60 14.78 13.10
CA GLY A 63 -3.67 15.81 13.55
C GLY A 63 -4.10 17.25 13.28
N GLU A 64 -3.26 18.19 13.73
CA GLU A 64 -3.50 19.64 13.68
C GLU A 64 -2.55 20.35 12.69
N VAL A 65 -3.07 21.34 11.96
CA VAL A 65 -2.27 22.14 11.02
C VAL A 65 -1.11 22.83 11.74
N GLY A 66 0.08 22.72 11.15
CA GLY A 66 1.33 23.31 11.68
C GLY A 66 1.99 22.52 12.81
N LYS A 67 1.33 21.50 13.36
CA LYS A 67 1.85 20.68 14.47
C LYS A 67 2.52 19.42 13.94
N LEU A 68 3.61 19.02 14.60
CA LEU A 68 4.22 17.72 14.32
C LEU A 68 3.37 16.63 14.96
N GLU A 69 2.97 15.67 14.14
CA GLU A 69 2.15 14.54 14.55
C GLU A 69 2.93 13.25 14.39
N GLU A 70 2.80 12.38 15.39
CA GLU A 70 3.33 11.02 15.39
C GLU A 70 2.18 10.06 15.60
N VAL A 71 2.06 9.05 14.75
CA VAL A 71 0.97 8.08 14.78
C VAL A 71 1.49 6.68 14.55
N GLU A 72 0.84 5.69 15.16
CA GLU A 72 1.13 4.28 14.87
C GLU A 72 0.58 3.92 13.48
N GLU A 73 1.47 3.49 12.59
CA GLU A 73 1.13 3.07 11.24
C GLU A 73 1.65 1.67 10.94
N ALA A 74 0.93 0.99 10.07
CA ALA A 74 1.38 -0.24 9.44
C ALA A 74 2.05 0.08 8.10
N ARG A 75 3.28 -0.40 7.90
CA ARG A 75 3.89 -0.52 6.57
C ARG A 75 3.56 -1.90 6.02
N VAL A 76 2.91 -1.93 4.86
CA VAL A 76 2.50 -3.16 4.16
C VAL A 76 3.28 -3.28 2.87
N GLU A 77 3.74 -4.49 2.56
CA GLU A 77 4.44 -4.79 1.31
C GLU A 77 3.82 -6.00 0.62
N THR A 78 3.51 -5.88 -0.68
CA THR A 78 2.89 -6.98 -1.43
C THR A 78 3.33 -7.00 -2.90
N ILE A 79 3.37 -8.20 -3.48
CA ILE A 79 3.73 -8.40 -4.89
C ILE A 79 2.56 -8.05 -5.82
N CYS A 80 2.85 -7.47 -6.97
CA CYS A 80 1.93 -7.32 -8.09
C CYS A 80 2.58 -7.98 -9.32
N VAL A 81 1.87 -8.90 -9.97
CA VAL A 81 2.35 -9.58 -11.18
C VAL A 81 1.69 -8.92 -12.38
N GLY A 82 2.47 -8.18 -13.17
CA GLY A 82 2.00 -7.36 -14.27
C GLY A 82 1.79 -5.90 -13.89
N GLU A 83 2.02 -5.00 -14.85
CA GLU A 83 1.88 -3.56 -14.65
C GLU A 83 0.42 -3.15 -14.41
N ASP A 84 -0.53 -3.78 -15.11
CA ASP A 84 -1.96 -3.52 -14.93
C ASP A 84 -2.41 -3.83 -13.50
N VAL A 85 -1.94 -4.94 -12.91
CA VAL A 85 -2.23 -5.29 -11.51
C VAL A 85 -1.64 -4.26 -10.57
N ALA A 86 -0.40 -3.81 -10.80
CA ALA A 86 0.21 -2.76 -9.98
C ALA A 86 -0.59 -1.44 -10.04
N ARG A 87 -1.00 -1.01 -11.24
CA ARG A 87 -1.82 0.20 -11.45
C ARG A 87 -3.19 0.09 -10.77
N ASN A 88 -3.85 -1.06 -10.92
CA ASN A 88 -5.16 -1.31 -10.31
C ASN A 88 -5.06 -1.36 -8.77
N ALA A 89 -4.02 -2.01 -8.24
CA ALA A 89 -3.77 -2.05 -6.80
C ALA A 89 -3.53 -0.66 -6.21
N VAL A 90 -2.73 0.19 -6.88
CA VAL A 90 -2.53 1.59 -6.45
C VAL A 90 -3.84 2.38 -6.48
N LYS A 91 -4.64 2.22 -7.54
CA LYS A 91 -5.95 2.88 -7.63
C LYS A 91 -6.88 2.44 -6.50
N ALA A 92 -6.94 1.14 -6.21
CA ALA A 92 -7.73 0.59 -5.12
C ALA A 92 -7.26 1.09 -3.76
N LEU A 93 -5.94 1.12 -3.53
CA LEU A 93 -5.34 1.69 -2.33
C LEU A 93 -5.78 3.15 -2.15
N LYS A 94 -5.57 4.00 -3.15
CA LYS A 94 -5.95 5.43 -3.08
C LYS A 94 -7.45 5.64 -2.78
N SER A 95 -8.31 4.76 -3.27
CA SER A 95 -9.75 4.85 -3.02
C SER A 95 -10.15 4.40 -1.61
N ALA A 96 -9.42 3.45 -1.02
CA ALA A 96 -9.73 2.87 0.28
C ALA A 96 -9.00 3.56 1.44
N HIS A 97 -7.92 4.29 1.15
CA HIS A 97 -7.07 4.89 2.15
C HIS A 97 -7.72 6.12 2.80
N PRO A 98 -7.56 6.33 4.13
CA PRO A 98 -8.19 7.47 4.83
C PRO A 98 -7.55 8.83 4.50
N TYR A 99 -6.29 8.83 4.07
CA TYR A 99 -5.57 10.05 3.70
C TYR A 99 -5.81 10.45 2.25
N GLU A 100 -5.90 11.76 2.01
CA GLU A 100 -6.06 12.34 0.67
C GLU A 100 -4.93 11.92 -0.28
N GLU A 101 -3.68 11.94 0.20
CA GLU A 101 -2.53 11.39 -0.52
C GLU A 101 -1.86 10.32 0.35
N PRO A 102 -2.07 9.03 0.04
CA PRO A 102 -1.41 7.93 0.73
C PRO A 102 0.10 7.92 0.48
N SER A 103 0.89 7.58 1.49
CA SER A 103 2.32 7.29 1.28
C SER A 103 2.48 5.88 0.72
N TYR A 104 2.91 5.77 -0.54
CA TYR A 104 3.20 4.49 -1.19
C TYR A 104 4.35 4.58 -2.19
N SER A 105 4.94 3.42 -2.48
CA SER A 105 5.99 3.23 -3.48
C SER A 105 5.72 1.98 -4.31
N VAL A 106 6.12 2.00 -5.58
CA VAL A 106 6.06 0.85 -6.48
C VAL A 106 7.45 0.59 -7.03
N TYR A 107 8.02 -0.58 -6.73
CA TYR A 107 9.35 -0.99 -7.20
C TYR A 107 9.21 -2.07 -8.26
N ARG A 108 9.87 -1.93 -9.41
CA ARG A 108 10.03 -3.04 -10.36
C ARG A 108 10.98 -4.07 -9.76
N LEU A 109 10.64 -5.35 -9.89
CA LEU A 109 11.44 -6.47 -9.39
C LEU A 109 12.11 -7.17 -10.57
N GLU A 110 13.43 -7.37 -10.47
CA GLU A 110 14.19 -8.19 -11.40
C GLU A 110 14.06 -9.68 -11.08
N ASP A 111 14.32 -10.53 -12.08
CA ASP A 111 14.20 -11.98 -12.04
C ASP A 111 15.54 -12.60 -12.45
N PHE A 112 16.30 -13.11 -11.49
CA PHE A 112 17.63 -13.71 -11.69
C PHE A 112 17.60 -15.22 -11.46
#